data_AF-A0A7W7ZB07-F1
#
_entry.id   AF-A0A7W7ZB07-F1
#
_cell.length_a   1.000
_cell.length_b   1.000
_cell.length_c   1.000
_cell.angle_alpha   90.00
_cell.angle_beta   90.00
_cell.angle_gamma   90.00
#
_symmetry.space_group_name_H-M   'P 1'
#
loop_
_entity.id
_entity.type
_entity.pdbx_description
1 polymer ?
#
loop_
_entity_poly.entity_id
_entity_poly.type
_entity_poly.pdbx_seq_one_letter_code
_entity_poly.pdbx_strand_id
1 'polypeptide(L)' 'MKKAKKRVFSIVKAVKENARDRVGTPPPERVIPDPKQKLAAKPKHQETLADLLEKQDGDV' A
#
# COMPACT_ATOMS: atom_id res chain seq x y z
N MET A 1 -21.99 -20.90 -1.18
CA MET A 1 -21.31 -20.17 -0.09
C MET A 1 -20.67 -21.17 0.88
N LYS A 2 -19.36 -21.06 1.15
CA LYS A 2 -18.70 -21.94 2.14
C LYS A 2 -19.16 -21.53 3.54
N LYS A 3 -19.58 -22.49 4.37
CA LYS A 3 -20.01 -22.21 5.75
C LYS A 3 -18.83 -21.67 6.56
N ALA A 4 -19.06 -20.63 7.36
CA ALA A 4 -18.04 -20.07 8.23
C ALA A 4 -17.60 -21.10 9.28
N LYS A 5 -16.29 -21.18 9.52
CA LYS A 5 -15.75 -22.06 10.57
C LYS A 5 -16.15 -21.52 11.94
N LYS A 6 -16.51 -22.43 12.86
CA LYS A 6 -16.76 -22.08 14.26
C LYS A 6 -15.48 -21.46 14.84
N ARG A 7 -15.60 -20.28 15.45
CA ARG A 7 -14.45 -19.66 16.14
C ARG A 7 -14.34 -20.30 17.51
N VAL A 8 -13.20 -20.90 17.80
CA VAL A 8 -12.87 -21.41 19.14
C VAL A 8 -12.27 -20.26 19.95
N PHE A 9 -12.57 -20.23 21.25
CA PHE A 9 -11.97 -19.27 22.15
C PHE A 9 -10.44 -19.44 22.20
N SER A 10 -9.72 -18.32 22.13
CA SER A 10 -8.27 -18.29 22.29
C SER A 10 -7.92 -17.18 23.25
N ILE A 11 -7.20 -17.53 24.33
CA ILE A 11 -6.78 -16.60 25.37
C ILE A 11 -5.96 -15.45 24.76
N VAL A 12 -5.00 -15.78 23.90
CA VAL A 12 -4.13 -14.78 23.25
C VAL A 12 -4.95 -13.80 22.40
N LYS A 13 -6.01 -14.28 21.75
CA LYS A 13 -6.88 -13.43 20.95
C LYS A 13 -7.69 -12.48 21.83
N ALA A 14 -8.28 -12.99 22.92
CA ALA A 14 -9.03 -12.19 23.87
C ALA A 14 -8.15 -11.08 24.51
N VAL A 15 -6.93 -11.43 24.92
CA VAL A 15 -5.97 -10.46 25.46
C VAL A 15 -5.62 -9.37 24.45
N LYS A 16 -5.34 -9.74 23.20
CA LYS A 16 -5.01 -8.77 22.13
C LYS A 16 -6.19 -7.89 21.73
N GLU A 17 -7.42 -8.42 21.72
CA GLU A 17 -8.62 -7.62 21.44
C GLU A 17 -8.85 -6.60 22.56
N ASN A 18 -8.80 -7.05 23.81
CA ASN A 18 -8.95 -6.17 24.97
C ASN A 18 -7.87 -5.05 25.01
N ALA A 19 -6.62 -5.37 24.64
CA ALA A 19 -5.57 -4.37 24.53
C ALA A 19 -5.87 -3.32 23.43
N ARG A 20 -6.43 -3.74 22.29
CA ARG A 20 -6.84 -2.81 21.22
C ARG A 20 -8.02 -1.93 21.62
N ASP A 21 -8.96 -2.44 22.41
CA ASP A 21 -10.06 -1.64 22.94
C ASP A 21 -9.57 -0.52 23.86
N ARG A 22 -8.43 -0.72 24.54
CA ARG A 22 -7.82 0.27 25.44
C ARG A 22 -6.85 1.22 24.77
N VAL A 23 -5.93 0.70 23.96
CA VAL A 23 -4.77 1.43 23.43
C VAL A 23 -4.97 1.84 21.96
N GLY A 24 -6.00 1.28 21.30
CA GLY A 24 -6.26 1.45 19.88
C GLY A 24 -5.61 0.36 19.03
N THR A 25 -6.07 0.26 17.78
CA THR A 25 -5.44 -0.60 16.77
C THR A 25 -4.10 0.00 16.34
N PRO A 26 -3.01 -0.78 16.27
CA PRO A 26 -1.77 -0.28 15.73
C PRO A 26 -2.00 0.20 14.28
N PRO A 27 -1.33 1.28 13.86
CA PRO A 27 -1.45 1.76 12.49
C PRO A 27 -1.08 0.62 11.52
N PRO A 28 -1.85 0.43 10.45
CA PRO A 28 -1.49 -0.55 9.43
C PRO A 28 -0.12 -0.18 8.87
N GLU A 29 0.73 -1.19 8.68
CA GLU A 29 1.97 -0.99 7.93
C GLU A 29 1.62 -0.38 6.57
N ARG A 30 2.35 0.68 6.18
CA ARG A 30 2.21 1.24 4.84
C ARG A 30 2.64 0.15 3.85
N VAL A 31 1.71 -0.34 3.06
CA VAL A 31 1.99 -1.24 1.94
C VAL A 31 3.01 -0.52 1.05
N ILE A 32 4.20 -1.09 0.92
CA ILE A 32 5.20 -0.61 -0.03
C ILE A 32 4.62 -0.87 -1.41
N PRO A 33 4.41 0.16 -2.25
CA PRO A 33 3.85 -0.05 -3.58
C PRO A 33 4.81 -0.92 -4.40
N ASP A 34 4.23 -1.83 -5.18
CA ASP A 34 4.99 -2.74 -6.02
C ASP A 34 5.92 -1.94 -6.96
N PRO A 35 7.13 -2.44 -7.28
CA PRO A 35 8.08 -1.72 -8.14
C PRO A 35 7.47 -1.30 -9.48
N LYS A 36 6.57 -2.11 -10.03
CA LYS A 36 5.84 -1.83 -11.28
C LYS A 36 4.88 -0.63 -11.16
N GLN A 37 4.29 -0.42 -9.96
CA GLN A 37 3.41 0.72 -9.70
C GLN A 37 4.21 2.03 -9.56
N LYS A 38 5.47 1.96 -9.09
CA LYS A 38 6.36 3.12 -9.03
C LYS A 38 6.78 3.60 -10.42
N LEU A 39 6.98 2.70 -11.37
CA LEU A 39 7.35 3.03 -12.76
C LEU A 39 6.17 3.65 -13.54
N ALA A 40 4.94 3.24 -13.24
CA ALA A 40 3.74 3.81 -13.86
C ALA A 40 3.33 5.18 -13.27
N ALA A 41 3.86 5.53 -12.10
CA ALA A 41 3.61 6.82 -11.48
C ALA A 41 4.43 7.89 -12.20
N LYS A 42 3.75 8.84 -12.86
CA LYS A 42 4.40 9.99 -13.48
C LYS A 42 5.22 10.73 -12.41
N PRO A 43 6.48 11.10 -12.70
CA PRO A 43 7.30 11.83 -11.74
C PRO A 43 6.61 13.14 -11.37
N LYS A 44 6.61 13.48 -10.08
CA LYS A 44 6.05 14.75 -9.57
C LYS A 44 6.90 15.96 -9.98
N HIS A 45 8.13 15.71 -10.43
CA HIS A 45 9.10 16.73 -10.79
C HIS A 45 8.94 17.15 -12.25
N GLN A 46 9.50 18.32 -12.55
CA GLN A 46 9.56 18.84 -13.92
C GLN A 46 10.29 17.86 -14.83
N GLU A 47 9.93 17.92 -16.11
CA GLU A 47 10.52 17.10 -17.17
C GLU A 47 12.03 17.29 -17.21
N THR A 48 12.75 16.20 -17.40
CA THR A 48 14.21 16.23 -17.51
C THR A 48 14.62 16.76 -18.88
N LEU A 49 15.86 17.23 -19.01
CA LEU A 49 16.39 17.67 -20.31
C LEU A 49 16.32 16.56 -21.36
N ALA A 50 16.45 15.29 -20.97
CA ALA A 50 16.29 14.16 -21.87
C ALA A 50 14.85 14.04 -22.40
N ASP A 51 13.84 14.20 -21.53
CA ASP A 51 12.42 14.15 -21.92
C ASP A 51 12.06 15.28 -22.91
N LEU A 52 12.67 16.45 -22.75
CA LEU A 52 12.45 17.59 -23.64
C LEU A 52 13.07 17.38 -25.03
N LEU A 53 14.25 16.76 -25.09
CA LEU A 53 14.92 16.42 -26.34
C LEU A 53 14.14 15.33 -27.10
N GLU A 54 13.66 14.28 -26.41
CA GLU A 54 12.84 13.23 -27.02
C GLU A 54 11.51 13.77 -27.60
N LYS A 55 10.89 14.76 -26.95
CA LYS A 55 9.71 15.44 -27.51
C LYS A 55 10.03 16.26 -28.75
N GLN A 56 11.16 16.95 -28.76
CA GLN A 56 11.57 17.80 -29.87
C GLN A 56 11.88 16.99 -31.15
N ASP A 57 12.44 15.79 -30.99
CA ASP A 57 12.77 14.90 -32.11
C ASP A 57 11.55 14.14 -32.68
N GLY A 58 10.41 14.13 -31.97
CA GLY A 58 9.17 13.47 -32.38
C GLY A 58 8.17 14.37 -33.15
N ASP A 59 8.47 15.65 -33.32
CA ASP A 59 7.64 16.66 -34.00
C ASP A 59 8.12 16.96 -35.44
N VAL A 60 8.74 15.97 -36.11
CA VAL A 60 9.09 15.99 -37.56
C VAL A 60 8.63 14.72 -38.25
#